data_AF-A0A1X2B034-F1
#
_entry.id   AF-A0A1X2B034-F1
#
_cell.length_a   1.000
_cell.length_b   1.000
_cell.length_c   1.000
_cell.angle_alpha   90.00
_cell.angle_beta   90.00
_cell.angle_gamma   90.00
#
_symmetry.space_group_name_H-M   'P 1'
#
loop_
_entity.id
_entity.type
_entity.pdbx_description
1 polymer ?
#
loop_
_entity_poly.entity_id
_entity_poly.type
_entity_poly.pdbx_seq_one_letter_code
_entity_poly.pdbx_strand_id
1 'polypeptide(L)'
;MEIDYAYGWDFVDDDGRRFKLRFRCSSAPWSDLCAFGEIGQLIAIQDNNRLNEIALSRHDVSKREIDEAIDGWERWATVVDNSPYRLLSLARIRARIRVAGLH
;
A
#
# COMPACT_ATOMS: atom_id res chain seq x y z
N MET A 1 -0.01 10.81 -10.06
CA MET A 1 1.30 10.60 -9.41
C MET A 1 1.18 9.40 -8.48
N GLU A 2 2.25 8.64 -8.28
CA GLU A 2 2.29 7.52 -7.33
C GLU A 2 3.46 7.69 -6.37
N ILE A 3 3.25 7.39 -5.09
CA ILE A 3 4.27 7.42 -4.05
C ILE A 3 4.51 5.98 -3.61
N ASP A 4 5.74 5.48 -3.71
CA ASP A 4 6.08 4.14 -3.24
C ASP A 4 6.02 4.09 -1.70
N TYR A 5 5.25 3.14 -1.18
CA TYR A 5 5.30 2.76 0.22
C TYR A 5 6.41 1.72 0.40
N ALA A 6 7.29 1.95 1.37
CA ALA A 6 8.33 1.00 1.73
C ALA A 6 9.19 0.56 0.53
N TYR A 7 9.80 1.51 -0.20
CA TYR A 7 10.52 1.33 -1.47
C TYR A 7 11.46 0.09 -1.54
N GLY A 8 12.07 -0.32 -0.43
CA GLY A 8 12.96 -1.49 -0.35
C GLY A 8 12.30 -2.83 0.02
N TRP A 9 10.98 -2.90 0.14
CA TRP A 9 10.26 -4.08 0.64
C TRP A 9 9.34 -4.69 -0.42
N ASP A 10 9.05 -5.97 -0.25
CA ASP A 10 8.13 -6.74 -1.10
C ASP A 10 6.96 -7.24 -0.26
N PHE A 11 5.75 -7.05 -0.77
CA PHE A 11 4.52 -7.54 -0.16
C PHE A 11 4.07 -8.78 -0.91
N VAL A 12 3.90 -9.89 -0.21
CA VAL A 12 3.56 -11.19 -0.78
C VAL A 12 2.10 -11.54 -0.50
N ASP A 13 1.38 -12.01 -1.52
CA ASP A 13 0.05 -12.60 -1.35
C ASP A 13 0.12 -14.08 -0.93
N ASP A 14 -1.05 -14.70 -0.72
CA ASP A 14 -1.15 -16.11 -0.32
C ASP A 14 -0.67 -17.09 -1.42
N ASP A 15 -0.62 -16.64 -2.68
CA ASP A 15 -0.09 -17.38 -3.83
C ASP A 15 1.43 -17.19 -4.02
N GLY A 16 2.10 -16.43 -3.15
CA GLY A 16 3.54 -16.16 -3.22
C GLY A 16 3.94 -15.06 -4.23
N ARG A 17 2.97 -14.36 -4.82
CA ARG A 17 3.24 -13.27 -5.77
C ARG A 17 3.69 -12.02 -5.03
N ARG A 18 4.69 -11.33 -5.59
CA ARG A 18 5.28 -10.13 -5.00
C ARG A 18 4.68 -8.85 -5.58
N PHE A 19 4.41 -7.92 -4.69
CA PHE A 19 3.81 -6.62 -4.96
C PHE A 19 4.61 -5.50 -4.31
N LYS A 20 4.56 -4.34 -4.94
CA LYS A 20 4.94 -3.06 -4.34
C LYS A 20 3.68 -2.32 -3.90
N LEU A 21 3.70 -1.77 -2.69
CA LEU A 21 2.64 -0.87 -2.26
C LEU A 21 2.89 0.54 -2.77
N ARG A 22 1.83 1.18 -3.25
CA ARG A 22 1.88 2.56 -3.71
C ARG A 22 0.66 3.33 -3.26
N PHE A 23 0.87 4.61 -2.95
CA PHE A 23 -0.21 5.57 -2.84
C PHE A 23 -0.41 6.23 -4.20
N ARG A 24 -1.53 5.96 -4.84
CA ARG A 24 -1.92 6.63 -6.07
C ARG A 24 -2.69 7.89 -5.71
N CYS A 25 -2.07 9.05 -5.92
CA CYS A 25 -2.70 10.33 -5.63
C CYS A 25 -3.91 10.54 -6.54
N SER A 26 -5.04 10.97 -5.97
CA SER A 26 -6.19 11.39 -6.75
C SER A 26 -5.78 12.59 -7.60
N SER A 27 -6.04 12.52 -8.91
CA SER A 27 -5.80 13.65 -9.82
C SER A 27 -7.05 14.51 -9.88
N ALA A 28 -7.59 14.94 -8.74
CA ALA A 28 -8.75 15.82 -8.74
C ALA A 28 -8.29 17.24 -9.10
N PRO A 29 -8.97 17.94 -10.03
CA PRO A 29 -8.54 19.25 -10.52
C PRO A 29 -8.71 20.41 -9.53
N TRP A 30 -9.22 20.18 -8.30
CA TRP A 30 -9.75 21.25 -7.45
C TRP A 30 -9.30 21.26 -5.98
N SER A 31 -8.32 20.45 -5.57
CA SER A 31 -7.85 20.51 -4.18
C SER A 31 -6.33 20.58 -4.12
N ASP A 32 -5.80 21.63 -3.48
CA ASP A 32 -4.37 21.80 -3.19
C ASP A 32 -3.76 20.55 -2.51
N LEU A 33 -4.55 19.78 -1.78
CA LEU A 33 -4.17 18.50 -1.16
C LEU A 33 -3.73 17.43 -2.18
N CYS A 34 -4.27 17.47 -3.41
CA CYS A 34 -3.86 16.54 -4.47
C CYS A 34 -2.48 16.90 -5.03
N ALA A 35 -2.10 18.18 -5.02
CA ALA A 35 -0.78 18.63 -5.48
C ALA A 35 0.35 18.14 -4.55
N PHE A 36 0.04 17.92 -3.27
CA PHE A 36 0.97 17.37 -2.28
C PHE A 36 0.89 15.85 -2.13
N GLY A 37 0.02 15.19 -2.91
CA GLY A 37 -0.16 13.73 -2.84
C GLY A 37 -0.78 13.25 -1.53
N GLU A 38 -1.58 14.09 -0.88
CA GLU A 38 -2.15 13.80 0.44
C GLU A 38 -3.49 13.05 0.37
N ILE A 39 -4.17 13.06 -0.76
CA ILE A 39 -5.43 12.35 -0.98
C ILE A 39 -5.29 11.40 -2.16
N GLY A 40 -5.82 10.19 -2.02
CA GLY A 40 -5.69 9.17 -3.05
C GLY A 40 -6.16 7.79 -2.62
N GLN A 41 -5.45 6.78 -3.10
CA GLN A 41 -5.77 5.38 -2.88
C GLN A 41 -4.51 4.57 -2.64
N LEU A 42 -4.53 3.70 -1.64
CA LEU A 42 -3.50 2.68 -1.47
C LEU A 42 -3.78 1.51 -2.42
N ILE A 43 -2.78 1.18 -3.23
CA ILE A 43 -2.81 0.08 -4.20
C ILE A 43 -1.59 -0.83 -4.01
N ALA A 44 -1.73 -2.08 -4.44
CA ALA A 44 -0.62 -3.01 -4.61
C ALA A 44 -0.41 -3.28 -6.10
N ILE A 45 0.81 -3.10 -6.60
CA ILE A 45 1.17 -3.33 -8.00
C ILE A 45 2.13 -4.51 -8.07
N GLN A 46 1.83 -5.50 -8.91
CA GLN A 46 2.72 -6.64 -9.09
C GLN A 46 4.03 -6.20 -9.77
N ASP A 47 5.18 -6.54 -9.16
CA ASP A 47 6.52 -6.02 -9.53
C ASP A 47 6.86 -6.23 -11.03
N ASN A 48 6.45 -7.38 -11.58
CA ASN A 48 6.69 -7.76 -12.98
C ASN A 48 5.49 -7.54 -13.92
N ASN A 49 4.36 -7.04 -13.43
CA ASN A 49 3.16 -6.86 -14.24
C ASN A 49 2.30 -5.71 -13.73
N ARG A 50 2.58 -4.49 -14.22
CA ARG A 50 1.85 -3.27 -13.84
C ARG A 50 0.36 -3.29 -14.21
N LEU A 51 -0.08 -4.21 -15.08
CA LEU A 51 -1.50 -4.40 -15.39
C LEU A 51 -2.26 -5.13 -14.27
N ASN A 52 -1.53 -5.77 -13.35
CA ASN A 52 -2.11 -6.46 -12.20
C ASN A 52 -1.96 -5.59 -10.96
N GLU A 53 -2.89 -4.67 -10.82
CA GLU A 53 -3.04 -3.82 -9.65
C GLU A 53 -4.23 -4.27 -8.78
N ILE A 54 -4.07 -4.11 -7.47
CA ILE A 54 -5.09 -4.44 -6.49
C ILE A 54 -5.34 -3.19 -5.64
N ALA A 55 -6.58 -2.70 -5.67
CA ALA A 55 -7.02 -1.67 -4.74
C ALA A 55 -7.06 -2.25 -3.31
N LEU A 56 -6.36 -1.60 -2.38
CA LEU A 56 -6.37 -1.98 -0.96
C LEU A 56 -7.27 -1.07 -0.13
N SER A 57 -7.36 0.21 -0.50
CA SER A 57 -8.29 1.20 0.07
C SER A 57 -9.33 1.65 -0.96
N ARG A 58 -10.39 2.32 -0.49
CA ARG A 58 -11.24 3.15 -1.35
C ARG A 58 -10.48 4.35 -1.89
N HIS A 59 -11.10 5.04 -2.85
CA HIS A 59 -10.63 6.32 -3.36
C HIS A 59 -10.76 7.44 -2.32
N ASP A 60 -10.00 8.52 -2.54
CA ASP A 60 -10.05 9.77 -1.78
C ASP A 60 -9.82 9.61 -0.27
N VAL A 61 -9.00 8.63 0.12
CA VAL A 61 -8.51 8.46 1.49
C VAL A 61 -7.29 9.35 1.68
N SER A 62 -7.12 9.91 2.88
CA SER A 62 -5.89 10.65 3.16
C SER A 62 -4.70 9.72 3.34
N LYS A 63 -3.53 10.15 2.85
CA LYS A 63 -2.28 9.42 3.04
C LYS A 63 -2.00 9.19 4.52
N ARG A 64 -2.31 10.17 5.37
CA ARG A 64 -2.17 10.10 6.82
C ARG A 64 -3.00 8.97 7.44
N GLU A 65 -4.27 8.83 7.05
CA GLU A 65 -5.11 7.72 7.54
C GLU A 65 -4.53 6.35 7.14
N ILE A 66 -3.93 6.26 5.95
CA ILE A 66 -3.21 5.05 5.53
C ILE A 66 -1.98 4.82 6.41
N ASP A 67 -1.13 5.83 6.60
CA ASP A 67 0.06 5.76 7.45
C ASP A 67 -0.29 5.29 8.88
N GLU A 68 -1.34 5.88 9.46
CA GLU A 68 -1.85 5.51 10.80
C GLU A 68 -2.41 4.08 10.83
N ALA A 69 -3.13 3.65 9.79
CA ALA A 69 -3.71 2.31 9.73
C ALA A 69 -2.66 1.20 9.61
N ILE A 70 -1.54 1.47 8.94
CA ILE A 70 -0.47 0.49 8.71
C ILE A 70 0.76 0.73 9.60
N ASP A 71 0.69 1.61 10.60
CA ASP A 71 1.82 1.93 11.47
C ASP A 71 2.51 0.67 12.05
N GLY A 72 3.84 0.70 12.06
CA GLY A 72 4.70 -0.39 12.53
C GLY A 72 4.60 -1.69 11.71
N TRP A 73 4.17 -1.62 10.44
CA TRP A 73 4.02 -2.76 9.54
C TRP A 73 5.28 -3.63 9.45
N GLU A 74 6.48 -3.06 9.62
CA GLU A 74 7.76 -3.79 9.62
C GLU A 74 7.81 -4.90 10.67
N ARG A 75 7.04 -4.77 11.77
CA ARG A 75 7.05 -5.73 12.88
C ARG A 75 5.97 -6.79 12.71
N TRP A 76 4.75 -6.38 12.39
CA TRP A 76 3.58 -7.28 12.39
C TRP A 76 3.23 -7.83 11.02
N ALA A 77 3.66 -7.20 9.92
CA ALA A 77 3.40 -7.72 8.58
C ALA A 77 4.50 -8.68 8.10
N THR A 78 5.66 -8.73 8.75
CA THR A 78 6.79 -9.60 8.35
C THR A 78 6.41 -11.08 8.35
N VAL A 79 6.70 -11.74 7.23
CA VAL A 79 6.49 -13.19 7.01
C VAL A 79 7.81 -13.94 7.03
N VAL A 80 8.86 -13.36 6.43
CA VAL A 80 10.21 -13.93 6.42
C VAL A 80 11.21 -12.83 6.73
N ASP A 81 11.87 -12.95 7.89
CA ASP A 81 12.82 -11.95 8.40
C ASP A 81 14.27 -12.24 7.95
N ASN A 82 14.57 -13.49 7.55
CA ASN A 82 15.93 -13.99 7.35
C ASN A 82 16.30 -14.30 5.88
N SER A 83 15.64 -13.63 4.93
CA SER A 83 15.91 -13.72 3.49
C SER A 83 16.57 -12.41 3.02
N PRO A 84 17.41 -12.42 1.96
CA PRO A 84 17.87 -11.18 1.33
C PRO A 84 16.71 -10.28 0.86
N TYR A 85 15.51 -10.84 0.73
CA TYR A 85 14.27 -10.12 0.49
C TYR A 85 13.47 -10.05 1.78
N ARG A 86 13.22 -8.84 2.27
CA ARG A 86 12.35 -8.65 3.43
C ARG A 86 10.89 -8.71 2.96
N LEU A 87 10.23 -9.83 3.25
CA LEU A 87 8.89 -10.16 2.75
C LEU A 87 7.82 -9.86 3.79
N LEU A 88 6.80 -9.10 3.39
CA LEU A 88 5.68 -8.67 4.22
C LEU A 88 4.39 -9.29 3.69
N SER A 89 3.43 -9.61 4.56
CA SER A 89 2.15 -10.18 4.16
C SER A 89 1.22 -9.09 3.62
N LEU A 90 0.88 -9.17 2.34
CA LEU A 90 -0.12 -8.31 1.72
C LEU A 90 -1.50 -8.50 2.36
N ALA A 91 -1.84 -9.74 2.72
CA ALA A 91 -3.11 -10.06 3.38
C ALA A 91 -3.25 -9.36 4.74
N ARG A 92 -2.16 -9.28 5.53
CA ARG A 92 -2.17 -8.55 6.81
C ARG A 92 -2.34 -7.03 6.62
N ILE A 93 -1.67 -6.45 5.61
CA ILE A 93 -1.89 -5.03 5.26
C ILE A 93 -3.36 -4.79 4.91
N ARG A 94 -3.91 -5.61 4.00
CA ARG A 94 -5.32 -5.49 3.57
C ARG A 94 -6.29 -5.61 4.74
N ALA A 95 -6.01 -6.50 5.70
CA ALA A 95 -6.83 -6.64 6.90
C ALA A 95 -6.83 -5.37 7.76
N ARG A 96 -5.67 -4.73 7.97
CA ARG A 96 -5.57 -3.47 8.72
C ARG A 96 -6.33 -2.34 8.07
N ILE A 97 -6.20 -2.18 6.75
CA ILE A 97 -6.95 -1.18 5.98
C ILE A 97 -8.47 -1.39 6.12
N ARG A 98 -8.94 -2.65 6.09
CA ARG A 98 -10.35 -2.98 6.35
C ARG A 98 -10.81 -2.64 7.76
N VAL A 99 -10.01 -2.99 8.78
CA VAL A 99 -10.31 -2.69 10.19
C VAL A 99 -10.34 -1.19 10.45
N ALA A 100 -9.48 -0.42 9.79
CA ALA A 100 -9.51 1.05 9.82
C ALA A 100 -10.70 1.65 9.07
N GLY A 101 -11.52 0.82 8.40
CA GLY A 101 -12.68 1.28 7.64
C GLY A 101 -12.30 2.07 6.40
N LEU A 102 -11.13 1.81 5.80
CA LEU A 102 -10.59 2.54 4.65
C LEU A 102 -10.70 1.78 3.32
N HIS A 103 -11.38 0.64 3.29
CA HIS A 103 -11.57 -0.19 2.09
C HIS A 103 -12.66 0.34 1.16
#